data_AF-A0AAW2YDA3-F1
#
_entry.id   AF-A0AAW2YDA3-F1
#
_cell.length_a   1.000
_cell.length_b   1.000
_cell.length_c   1.000
_cell.angle_alpha   90.00
_cell.angle_beta   90.00
_cell.angle_gamma   90.00
#
_symmetry.space_group_name_H-M   'P 1'
#
loop_
_entity.id
_entity.type
_entity.pdbx_description
1 polymer ?
#
loop_
_entity_poly.entity_id
_entity_poly.type
_entity_poly.pdbx_seq_one_letter_code
_entity_poly.pdbx_strand_id
1 'polypeptide(L)'
;MIARKMLEFQLQRLGVFDADETISKHPNFDDSFKVLWANHGDDISIQYSGTPALKGDFVRCGQRTIHGILKDGWNALMRYYLNNFCDGTKQDATDLVQGHYIVSVSRSMTPTAQKDGIEAIASFPLALALIMTGFFFATMSLRRGQKALILTAFACSSIRIIALVYSPRF
;
A
#
# COMPACT_ATOMS: atom_id res chain seq x y z
N MET A 1 23.79 1.85 -0.87
CA MET A 1 25.23 1.77 -1.19
C MET A 1 26.14 1.71 0.04
N ILE A 2 25.77 2.30 1.19
CA ILE A 2 26.59 2.28 2.41
C ILE A 2 26.82 0.86 2.96
N ALA A 3 25.76 0.07 3.16
CA ALA A 3 25.88 -1.30 3.67
C ALA A 3 26.80 -2.18 2.80
N ARG A 4 26.68 -2.06 1.47
CA ARG A 4 27.56 -2.73 0.50
C ARG A 4 29.02 -2.31 0.68
N LYS A 5 29.29 -1.00 0.73
CA LYS A 5 30.64 -0.46 0.90
C LYS A 5 31.27 -0.85 2.22
N MET A 6 30.48 -0.87 3.30
CA MET A 6 30.93 -1.32 4.60
C MET A 6 31.27 -2.81 4.59
N LEU A 7 30.43 -3.65 3.95
CA LEU A 7 30.69 -5.08 3.82
C LEU A 7 31.95 -5.35 2.98
N GLU A 8 32.12 -4.65 1.85
CA GLU A 8 33.35 -4.70 1.04
C GLU A 8 34.58 -4.39 1.89
N PHE A 9 34.55 -3.28 2.65
CA PHE A 9 35.65 -2.90 3.54
C PHE A 9 35.94 -3.94 4.63
N GLN A 10 34.91 -4.54 5.21
CA GLN A 10 35.06 -5.60 6.21
C GLN A 10 35.72 -6.85 5.62
N LEU A 11 35.29 -7.27 4.42
CA LEU A 11 35.86 -8.43 3.72
C LEU A 11 37.32 -8.21 3.31
N GLN A 12 37.66 -6.99 2.90
CA GLN A 12 39.05 -6.61 2.61
C GLN A 12 39.92 -6.65 3.87
N ARG A 13 39.43 -6.11 4.99
CA ARG A 13 40.15 -6.16 6.27
C ARG A 13 40.39 -7.58 6.79
N LEU A 14 39.50 -8.51 6.46
CA LEU A 14 39.64 -9.92 6.80
C LEU A 14 40.54 -10.69 5.84
N GLY A 15 41.05 -10.05 4.78
CA GLY A 15 41.86 -10.69 3.75
C GLY A 15 41.08 -11.64 2.85
N VAL A 16 39.74 -11.56 2.85
CA VAL A 16 38.88 -12.35 1.95
C VAL A 16 38.81 -11.71 0.57
N PHE A 17 38.82 -10.37 0.51
CA PHE A 17 38.85 -9.59 -0.73
C PHE A 17 40.18 -8.85 -0.88
N ASP A 18 40.67 -8.72 -2.12
CA ASP A 18 41.79 -7.83 -2.43
C ASP A 18 41.39 -6.35 -2.29
N ALA A 19 42.39 -5.45 -2.21
CA ALA A 19 42.18 -4.00 -1.99
C ALA A 19 41.22 -3.33 -3.01
N ASP A 20 41.13 -3.91 -4.21
CA ASP A 20 40.34 -3.38 -5.34
C ASP A 20 39.19 -4.33 -5.73
N GLU A 21 38.94 -5.34 -4.91
CA GLU A 21 37.90 -6.33 -5.13
C GLU A 21 36.57 -5.83 -4.56
N THR A 22 35.51 -6.06 -5.32
CA THR A 22 34.16 -5.59 -5.01
C THR A 22 33.19 -6.73 -5.14
N ILE A 23 32.03 -6.60 -4.48
CA ILE A 23 31.00 -7.65 -4.48
C ILE A 23 30.51 -7.92 -5.91
N SER A 24 30.54 -6.92 -6.79
CA SER A 24 30.15 -7.04 -8.20
C SER A 24 30.99 -8.05 -9.01
N LYS A 25 32.22 -8.36 -8.57
CA LYS A 25 33.06 -9.40 -9.20
C LYS A 25 32.56 -10.82 -8.87
N HIS A 26 31.70 -10.97 -7.86
CA HIS A 26 31.17 -12.24 -7.36
C HIS A 26 29.64 -12.30 -7.55
N PRO A 27 29.13 -12.75 -8.71
CA PRO A 27 27.71 -12.65 -9.05
C PRO A 27 26.79 -13.37 -8.06
N ASN A 28 27.15 -14.59 -7.64
CA ASN A 28 26.36 -15.36 -6.66
C ASN A 28 26.27 -14.65 -5.30
N PHE A 29 27.36 -14.00 -4.89
CA PHE A 29 27.40 -13.26 -3.62
C PHE A 29 26.62 -11.95 -3.73
N ASP A 30 26.74 -11.25 -4.87
CA ASP A 30 25.99 -10.03 -5.13
C ASP A 30 24.48 -10.27 -5.13
N ASP A 31 24.02 -11.35 -5.77
CA ASP A 31 22.60 -11.72 -5.79
C ASP A 31 22.10 -12.13 -4.41
N SER A 32 22.89 -12.88 -3.65
CA SER A 32 22.57 -13.21 -2.25
C SER A 32 22.45 -11.95 -1.39
N PHE A 33 23.36 -10.98 -1.56
CA PHE A 33 23.31 -9.70 -0.87
C PHE A 33 22.05 -8.90 -1.24
N LYS A 34 21.72 -8.81 -2.52
CA LYS A 34 20.48 -8.14 -3.00
C LYS A 34 19.22 -8.78 -2.42
N VAL A 35 19.15 -10.11 -2.40
CA VAL A 35 17.99 -10.85 -1.85
C VAL A 35 17.88 -10.63 -0.35
N LEU A 36 18.98 -10.75 0.41
CA LEU A 36 19.02 -10.47 1.84
C LEU A 36 18.47 -9.07 2.13
N TRP A 37 18.94 -8.08 1.37
CA TRP A 37 18.56 -6.69 1.59
C TRP A 37 17.12 -6.38 1.20
N ALA A 38 16.62 -7.03 0.15
CA ALA A 38 15.22 -6.94 -0.21
C ALA A 38 14.30 -7.61 0.84
N ASN A 39 14.69 -8.76 1.39
CA ASN A 39 13.93 -9.45 2.43
C ASN A 39 13.89 -8.64 3.72
N HIS A 40 15.01 -8.05 4.12
CA HIS A 40 15.04 -7.16 5.28
C HIS A 40 14.09 -5.96 5.12
N GLY A 41 14.05 -5.35 3.93
CA GLY A 41 13.11 -4.28 3.62
C GLY A 41 11.64 -4.75 3.67
N ASP A 42 11.37 -5.98 3.23
CA ASP A 42 10.05 -6.59 3.33
C ASP A 42 9.62 -6.77 4.79
N ASP A 43 10.50 -7.28 5.66
CA ASP A 43 10.20 -7.51 7.08
C ASP A 43 9.87 -6.20 7.81
N ILE A 44 10.65 -5.14 7.58
CA ILE A 44 10.36 -3.81 8.13
C ILE A 44 8.99 -3.32 7.65
N SER A 45 8.73 -3.49 6.35
CA SER A 45 7.47 -3.06 5.76
C SER A 45 6.27 -3.82 6.33
N ILE A 46 6.41 -5.12 6.60
CA ILE A 46 5.36 -5.94 7.22
C ILE A 46 5.08 -5.46 8.64
N GLN A 47 6.11 -5.13 9.43
CA GLN A 47 5.93 -4.62 10.79
C GLN A 47 5.13 -3.32 10.80
N TYR A 48 5.42 -2.40 9.87
CA TYR A 48 4.76 -1.11 9.82
C TYR A 48 3.38 -1.14 9.15
N SER A 49 3.26 -1.81 8.00
CA SER A 49 2.08 -1.73 7.12
C SER A 49 1.32 -3.04 6.95
N GLY A 50 1.82 -4.12 7.56
CA GLY A 50 1.26 -5.47 7.44
C GLY A 50 1.48 -6.13 6.08
N THR A 51 2.23 -5.53 5.15
CA THR A 51 2.57 -6.15 3.87
C THR A 51 4.04 -5.94 3.46
N PRO A 52 4.60 -6.81 2.60
CA PRO A 52 5.96 -6.69 2.07
C PRO A 52 6.20 -5.36 1.33
N ALA A 53 7.46 -4.96 1.15
CA ALA A 53 7.81 -3.69 0.52
C ALA A 53 7.34 -3.65 -0.94
N LEU A 54 6.84 -2.48 -1.34
CA LEU A 54 6.58 -2.20 -2.75
C LEU A 54 7.90 -2.03 -3.51
N LYS A 55 7.91 -2.35 -4.80
CA LYS A 55 9.09 -2.18 -5.68
C LYS A 55 10.33 -2.97 -5.22
N GLY A 56 10.15 -4.05 -4.46
CA GLY A 56 11.24 -4.91 -4.02
C GLY A 56 11.97 -5.62 -5.16
N ASP A 57 11.39 -5.68 -6.36
CA ASP A 57 12.00 -6.24 -7.56
C ASP A 57 13.17 -5.40 -8.09
N PHE A 58 13.16 -4.07 -7.89
CA PHE A 58 14.33 -3.23 -8.21
C PHE A 58 15.55 -3.60 -7.38
N VAL A 59 15.36 -3.97 -6.11
CA VAL A 59 16.47 -4.37 -5.24
C VAL A 59 16.97 -5.75 -5.62
N ARG A 60 16.07 -6.70 -5.91
CA ARG A 60 16.40 -8.09 -6.23
C ARG A 60 17.00 -8.26 -7.62
N CYS A 61 16.37 -7.70 -8.64
CA CYS A 61 16.69 -7.94 -10.04
C CYS A 61 17.33 -6.73 -10.74
N GLY A 62 17.36 -5.56 -10.09
CA GLY A 62 17.86 -4.31 -10.69
C GLY A 62 16.90 -3.67 -11.71
N GLN A 63 15.81 -4.34 -12.06
CA GLN A 63 14.85 -3.90 -13.07
C GLN A 63 13.41 -4.20 -12.65
N ARG A 64 12.47 -3.50 -13.29
CA ARG A 64 11.03 -3.69 -13.05
C ARG A 64 10.52 -4.93 -13.76
N THR A 65 9.77 -5.78 -13.05
CA THR A 65 9.15 -6.98 -13.61
C THR A 65 7.62 -6.85 -13.66
N ILE A 66 6.98 -7.45 -14.67
CA ILE A 66 5.50 -7.44 -14.78
C ILE A 66 4.86 -8.12 -13.57
N HIS A 67 5.44 -9.24 -13.13
CA HIS A 67 5.03 -9.92 -11.91
C HIS A 67 5.17 -9.00 -10.67
N GLY A 68 6.28 -8.25 -10.57
CA GLY A 68 6.50 -7.26 -9.53
C GLY A 68 5.44 -6.13 -9.53
N ILE A 69 5.01 -5.67 -10.71
CA ILE A 69 3.93 -4.68 -10.82
C ILE A 69 2.61 -5.22 -10.27
N LEU A 70 2.24 -6.45 -10.64
CA LEU A 70 1.01 -7.07 -10.15
C LEU A 70 1.06 -7.32 -8.63
N LYS A 71 2.18 -7.83 -8.14
CA LYS A 71 2.42 -8.04 -6.70
C LYS A 71 2.34 -6.73 -5.92
N ASP A 72 2.91 -5.65 -6.45
CA ASP A 72 2.82 -4.33 -5.85
C ASP A 72 1.39 -3.80 -5.81
N GLY A 73 0.61 -4.02 -6.88
CA GLY A 73 -0.82 -3.69 -6.90
C GLY A 73 -1.59 -4.39 -5.78
N TRP A 74 -1.37 -5.69 -5.63
CA TRP A 74 -1.97 -6.47 -4.54
C TRP A 74 -1.54 -5.98 -3.15
N ASN A 75 -0.24 -5.76 -2.96
CA ASN A 75 0.31 -5.25 -1.70
C ASN A 75 -0.25 -3.85 -1.36
N ALA A 76 -0.44 -2.98 -2.35
CA ALA A 76 -1.02 -1.66 -2.15
C ALA A 76 -2.50 -1.74 -1.73
N LEU A 77 -3.28 -2.62 -2.35
CA LEU A 77 -4.68 -2.85 -1.97
C LEU A 77 -4.77 -3.42 -0.55
N MET A 78 -3.92 -4.40 -0.22
CA MET A 78 -3.87 -4.97 1.13
C MET A 78 -3.46 -3.92 2.17
N ARG A 79 -2.46 -3.08 1.88
CA ARG A 79 -2.10 -1.96 2.79
C ARG A 79 -3.26 -1.00 2.99
N TYR A 80 -3.96 -0.64 1.92
CA TYR A 80 -5.13 0.22 2.02
C TYR A 80 -6.19 -0.39 2.94
N TYR A 81 -6.48 -1.67 2.76
CA TYR A 81 -7.43 -2.38 3.62
C TYR A 81 -6.97 -2.43 5.08
N LEU A 82 -5.74 -2.88 5.33
CA LEU A 82 -5.20 -3.02 6.68
C LEU A 82 -5.17 -1.67 7.41
N ASN A 83 -4.75 -0.61 6.74
CA ASN A 83 -4.64 0.73 7.31
C ASN A 83 -6.02 1.35 7.64
N ASN A 84 -7.04 1.11 6.81
CA ASN A 84 -8.35 1.74 7.02
C ASN A 84 -9.31 0.91 7.89
N PHE A 85 -9.17 -0.42 7.89
CA PHE A 85 -10.17 -1.31 8.52
C PHE A 85 -9.62 -2.15 9.68
N CYS A 86 -8.31 -2.44 9.70
CA CYS A 86 -7.73 -3.31 10.72
C CYS A 86 -6.83 -2.56 11.72
N ASP A 87 -6.44 -1.32 11.40
CA ASP A 87 -5.44 -0.61 12.18
C ASP A 87 -5.99 -0.09 13.51
N GLY A 88 -7.27 0.29 13.56
CA GLY A 88 -7.91 0.79 14.79
C GLY A 88 -7.76 -0.19 15.96
N THR A 89 -8.02 -1.48 15.74
CA THR A 89 -7.86 -2.51 16.79
C THR A 89 -6.39 -2.68 17.22
N LYS A 90 -5.43 -2.47 16.33
CA LYS A 90 -4.00 -2.53 16.69
C LYS A 90 -3.57 -1.32 17.52
N GLN A 91 -4.10 -0.14 17.19
CA GLN A 91 -3.89 1.07 17.97
C GLN A 91 -4.52 0.93 19.36
N ASP A 92 -5.76 0.44 19.46
CA ASP A 92 -6.44 0.18 20.73
C ASP A 92 -5.63 -0.78 21.63
N ALA A 93 -5.08 -1.86 21.04
CA ALA A 93 -4.24 -2.80 21.77
C ALA A 93 -2.92 -2.18 22.25
N THR A 94 -2.31 -1.32 21.42
CA THR A 94 -1.07 -0.62 21.76
C THR A 94 -1.31 0.38 22.90
N ASP A 95 -2.38 1.17 22.80
CA ASP A 95 -2.78 2.13 23.83
C ASP A 95 -3.11 1.44 25.15
N LEU A 96 -3.72 0.25 25.11
CA LEU A 96 -3.97 -0.59 26.29
C LEU A 96 -2.68 -1.00 26.99
N VAL A 97 -1.69 -1.50 26.23
CA VAL A 97 -0.41 -1.92 26.80
C VAL A 97 0.42 -0.73 27.29
N GLN A 98 0.32 0.42 26.64
CA GLN A 98 1.01 1.65 27.03
C GLN A 98 0.33 2.40 28.18
N GLY A 99 -0.86 1.97 28.62
CA GLY A 99 -1.62 2.61 29.70
C GLY A 99 -2.31 3.92 29.28
N HIS A 100 -2.36 4.20 27.97
CA HIS A 100 -3.02 5.36 27.39
C HIS A 100 -4.50 5.07 27.05
N TYR A 101 -4.98 3.85 27.33
CA TYR A 101 -6.34 3.45 27.06
C TYR A 101 -7.34 4.20 27.93
N ILE A 102 -8.02 5.17 27.32
CA ILE A 102 -9.13 5.88 27.94
C ILE A 102 -10.35 4.98 27.86
N VAL A 103 -10.71 4.35 28.97
CA VAL A 103 -12.04 3.74 29.12
C VAL A 103 -13.06 4.88 29.07
N SER A 104 -13.58 5.19 27.87
CA SER A 104 -14.79 5.98 27.78
C SER A 104 -15.94 5.12 28.32
N VAL A 105 -16.23 5.29 29.61
CA VAL A 105 -17.47 4.80 30.24
C VAL A 105 -18.63 5.65 29.67
N SER A 106 -18.97 5.44 28.41
CA SER A 106 -20.17 5.98 27.78
C SER A 106 -20.63 5.17 26.56
N ARG A 107 -20.22 3.89 26.45
CA ARG A 107 -20.98 2.92 25.66
C ARG A 107 -21.86 2.11 26.62
N SER A 108 -22.78 2.80 27.27
CA SER A 108 -24.00 2.12 27.70
C SER A 108 -24.59 1.46 26.45
N MET A 109 -24.98 0.20 26.58
CA MET A 109 -25.61 -0.61 25.55
C MET A 109 -26.85 0.11 24.99
N THR A 110 -26.67 0.93 23.97
CA THR A 110 -27.64 0.99 22.88
C THR A 110 -27.04 0.11 21.77
N PRO A 111 -27.72 -0.99 21.39
CA PRO A 111 -27.40 -1.64 20.14
C PRO A 111 -27.86 -0.67 19.05
N THR A 112 -27.06 0.33 18.72
CA THR A 112 -27.08 0.85 17.36
C THR A 112 -26.67 -0.34 16.52
N ALA A 113 -27.70 -1.01 15.97
CA ALA A 113 -27.54 -2.05 14.98
C ALA A 113 -26.43 -1.60 14.05
N GLN A 114 -25.45 -2.48 13.88
CA GLN A 114 -24.35 -2.47 12.94
C GLN A 114 -24.84 -2.13 11.52
N LYS A 115 -25.27 -0.89 11.31
CA LYS A 115 -25.86 -0.39 10.08
C LYS A 115 -24.75 0.26 9.24
N ASP A 116 -23.83 0.93 9.90
CA ASP A 116 -22.70 1.61 9.25
C ASP A 116 -21.68 0.63 8.64
N GLY A 117 -21.46 -0.53 9.26
CA GLY A 117 -20.54 -1.56 8.72
C GLY A 117 -21.09 -2.21 7.45
N ILE A 118 -22.39 -2.50 7.39
CA ILE A 118 -23.03 -3.10 6.21
C ILE A 118 -23.19 -2.05 5.11
N GLU A 119 -23.52 -0.80 5.45
CA GLU A 119 -23.59 0.31 4.48
C GLU A 119 -22.20 0.70 3.92
N ALA A 120 -21.13 0.65 4.74
CA ALA A 120 -19.75 0.84 4.29
C ALA A 120 -19.25 -0.32 3.40
N ILE A 121 -19.57 -1.56 3.75
CA ILE A 121 -19.21 -2.74 2.94
C ILE A 121 -20.05 -2.79 1.65
N ALA A 122 -21.29 -2.31 1.66
CA ALA A 122 -22.14 -2.21 0.46
C ALA A 122 -21.78 -1.02 -0.45
N SER A 123 -21.26 0.07 0.12
CA SER A 123 -20.84 1.25 -0.64
C SER A 123 -19.54 1.02 -1.41
N PHE A 124 -18.64 0.14 -0.94
CA PHE A 124 -17.42 -0.21 -1.65
C PHE A 124 -17.65 -0.85 -3.04
N PRO A 125 -18.43 -1.94 -3.21
CA PRO A 125 -18.73 -2.52 -4.53
C PRO A 125 -19.54 -1.57 -5.41
N LEU A 126 -20.42 -0.74 -4.82
CA LEU A 126 -21.15 0.29 -5.56
C LEU A 126 -20.20 1.38 -6.10
N ALA A 127 -19.30 1.89 -5.27
CA ALA A 127 -18.30 2.88 -5.66
C ALA A 127 -17.34 2.32 -6.72
N LEU A 128 -16.88 1.07 -6.55
CA LEU A 128 -16.06 0.36 -7.53
C LEU A 128 -16.80 0.23 -8.88
N ALA A 129 -18.08 -0.16 -8.85
CA ALA A 129 -18.90 -0.28 -10.06
C ALA A 129 -19.06 1.06 -10.78
N LEU A 130 -19.26 2.16 -10.04
CA LEU A 130 -19.35 3.50 -10.61
C LEU A 130 -18.01 3.95 -11.23
N ILE A 131 -16.89 3.68 -10.57
CA ILE A 131 -15.54 4.01 -11.08
C ILE A 131 -15.25 3.20 -12.36
N MET A 132 -15.53 1.89 -12.35
CA MET A 132 -15.31 1.03 -13.51
C MET A 132 -16.20 1.43 -14.69
N THR A 133 -17.45 1.78 -14.42
CA THR A 133 -18.39 2.30 -15.42
C THR A 133 -17.88 3.62 -16.02
N GLY A 134 -17.41 4.54 -15.18
CA GLY A 134 -16.81 5.80 -15.63
C GLY A 134 -15.54 5.60 -16.48
N PHE A 135 -14.68 4.67 -16.08
CA PHE A 135 -13.48 4.30 -16.84
C PHE A 135 -13.83 3.66 -18.20
N PHE A 136 -14.82 2.77 -18.25
CA PHE A 136 -15.32 2.19 -19.48
C PHE A 136 -15.87 3.27 -20.44
N PHE A 137 -16.70 4.19 -19.95
CA PHE A 137 -17.20 5.29 -20.78
C PHE A 137 -16.11 6.25 -21.23
N ALA A 138 -15.11 6.56 -20.38
CA ALA A 138 -13.97 7.38 -20.76
C ALA A 138 -13.15 6.72 -21.88
N THR A 139 -12.85 5.42 -21.77
CA THR A 139 -12.10 4.68 -22.79
C THR A 139 -12.87 4.53 -24.11
N MET A 140 -14.19 4.35 -24.06
CA MET A 140 -15.04 4.40 -25.26
C MET A 140 -15.11 5.82 -25.88
N SER A 141 -15.12 6.86 -25.06
CA SER A 141 -15.15 8.27 -25.51
C SER A 141 -13.84 8.70 -26.16
N LEU A 142 -12.69 8.22 -25.66
CA LEU A 142 -11.38 8.46 -26.30
C LEU A 142 -11.33 7.88 -27.72
N ARG A 143 -12.06 6.78 -27.99
CA ARG A 143 -12.15 6.18 -29.32
C ARG A 143 -13.04 6.97 -30.29
N ARG A 144 -13.88 7.90 -29.83
CA ARG A 144 -14.93 8.54 -30.67
C ARG A 144 -14.77 10.05 -30.91
N GLY A 145 -13.70 10.68 -30.41
CA GLY A 145 -13.30 12.02 -30.87
C GLY A 145 -14.16 13.22 -30.41
N GLN A 146 -15.18 13.05 -29.57
CA GLN A 146 -15.95 14.16 -28.98
C GLN A 146 -15.58 14.32 -27.50
N LYS A 147 -14.80 15.35 -27.18
CA LYS A 147 -13.97 15.39 -25.97
C LYS A 147 -14.48 16.26 -24.81
N ALA A 148 -15.47 17.14 -24.98
CA ALA A 148 -15.73 18.18 -23.97
C ALA A 148 -17.04 18.04 -23.17
N LEU A 149 -18.11 17.51 -23.78
CA LEU A 149 -19.45 17.61 -23.18
C LEU A 149 -19.77 16.46 -22.21
N ILE A 150 -19.20 15.28 -22.47
CA ILE A 150 -19.39 14.09 -21.62
C ILE A 150 -18.53 14.20 -20.36
N LEU A 151 -17.29 14.68 -20.48
CA LEU A 151 -16.35 14.79 -19.36
C LEU A 151 -16.79 15.81 -18.31
N THR A 152 -17.40 16.93 -18.73
CA THR A 152 -17.96 17.95 -17.82
C THR A 152 -19.25 17.49 -17.14
N ALA A 153 -20.12 16.78 -17.85
CA ALA A 153 -21.35 16.23 -17.27
C ALA A 153 -21.06 15.17 -16.18
N PHE A 154 -20.07 14.30 -16.40
CA PHE A 154 -19.68 13.27 -15.43
C PHE A 154 -18.87 13.82 -14.24
N ALA A 155 -18.05 14.84 -14.44
CA ALA A 155 -17.38 15.53 -13.33
C ALA A 155 -18.39 16.24 -12.41
N CYS A 156 -19.44 16.86 -12.97
CA CYS A 156 -20.49 17.50 -12.18
C CYS A 156 -21.35 16.50 -11.41
N SER A 157 -21.61 15.30 -11.96
CA SER A 157 -22.41 14.28 -11.28
C SER A 157 -21.64 13.58 -10.15
N SER A 158 -20.34 13.33 -10.32
CA SER A 158 -19.50 12.75 -9.26
C SER A 158 -19.31 13.72 -8.08
N ILE A 159 -19.12 15.02 -8.34
CA ILE A 159 -19.03 16.05 -7.30
C ILE A 159 -20.34 16.15 -6.50
N ARG A 160 -21.51 16.05 -7.15
CA ARG A 160 -22.82 16.03 -6.47
C ARG A 160 -23.04 14.80 -5.60
N ILE A 161 -22.56 13.63 -6.03
CA ILE A 161 -22.68 12.39 -5.25
C ILE A 161 -21.76 12.43 -4.03
N ILE A 162 -20.54 12.94 -4.17
CA ILE A 162 -19.62 13.14 -3.04
C ILE A 162 -20.21 14.14 -2.03
N ALA A 163 -20.80 15.24 -2.51
CA ALA A 163 -21.48 16.21 -1.65
C ALA A 163 -22.71 15.64 -0.93
N LEU A 164 -23.45 14.71 -1.56
CA LEU A 164 -24.58 14.02 -0.93
C LEU A 164 -24.15 12.96 0.10
N VAL A 165 -23.01 12.32 -0.12
CA VAL A 165 -22.44 11.32 0.80
C VAL A 165 -21.78 11.98 2.01
N TYR A 166 -21.22 13.18 1.86
CA TYR A 166 -20.55 13.93 2.95
C TYR A 166 -21.38 15.05 3.57
N SER A 167 -22.66 15.23 3.19
CA SER A 167 -23.52 16.21 3.83
C SER A 167 -23.95 15.72 5.22
N PRO A 168 -23.63 16.46 6.31
CA PRO A 168 -24.05 16.08 7.65
C PRO A 168 -25.58 16.20 7.75
N ARG A 169 -26.26 15.07 7.96
CA ARG A 169 -27.69 15.06 8.29
C ARG A 169 -27.85 15.58 9.72
N PHE A 170 -28.37 16.80 9.86
CA PHE A 170 -28.97 17.27 11.11
C PHE A 170 -30.29 16.56 11.38
#